data_AF-A0A0C9YC69-F1
#
_entry.id   AF-A0A0C9YC69-F1
#
_cell.length_a   1.000
_cell.length_b   1.000
_cell.length_c   1.000
_cell.angle_alpha   90.00
_cell.angle_beta   90.00
_cell.angle_gamma   90.00
#
_symmetry.space_group_name_H-M   'P 1'
#
loop_
_entity.id
_entity.type
_entity.pdbx_description
1 polymer ?
#
loop_
_entity_poly.entity_id
_entity_poly.type
_entity_poly.pdbx_seq_one_letter_code
_entity_poly.pdbx_strand_id
1 'polypeptide(L)'
;MLLPKFVDPSAYYDQIINVDQRTLYKAERNPNAEVIVYRCQWDIHGRACRRWIEGDEREILTHLRNYHDVQGQTKDAMLCQWSGCAEELKHGSIPRHVMTHVKATLRCSNCRTKFPRKDRIQNHRRTVEECTNANIETVPGPEARLIRIGP
;
A
#
# COMPACT_ATOMS: atom_id res chain seq x y z
N MET A 1 20.48 16.67 -10.09
CA MET A 1 19.13 16.66 -9.48
C MET A 1 19.23 15.84 -8.20
N LEU A 2 19.07 16.48 -7.05
CA LEU A 2 19.29 15.90 -5.73
C LEU A 2 18.04 15.14 -5.27
N LEU A 3 18.20 13.87 -4.89
CA LEU A 3 17.16 13.04 -4.27
C LEU A 3 17.02 13.42 -2.78
N PRO A 4 15.80 13.49 -2.21
CA PRO A 4 15.62 13.79 -0.79
C PRO A 4 16.03 12.59 0.08
N LYS A 5 16.69 12.89 1.21
CA LYS A 5 17.22 11.94 2.20
C LYS A 5 16.32 12.00 3.44
N PHE A 6 15.98 10.85 4.04
CA PHE A 6 15.06 10.76 5.19
C PHE A 6 15.70 10.06 6.39
N VAL A 7 15.41 10.53 7.60
CA VAL A 7 16.01 10.10 8.89
C VAL A 7 14.94 9.45 9.77
N ASP A 8 15.21 8.25 10.30
CA ASP A 8 14.40 7.55 11.31
C ASP A 8 15.06 7.67 12.70
N PRO A 9 14.36 8.15 13.76
CA PRO A 9 14.98 8.41 15.06
C PRO A 9 15.12 7.22 16.03
N SER A 10 14.72 5.97 15.75
CA SER A 10 14.80 4.96 16.83
C SER A 10 15.20 3.53 16.52
N ALA A 11 15.78 3.18 15.38
CA ALA A 11 16.51 1.91 15.28
C ALA A 11 17.51 1.86 14.11
N TYR A 12 18.79 1.83 14.45
CA TYR A 12 19.82 1.07 13.73
C TYR A 12 20.04 1.43 12.24
N TYR A 13 20.66 2.59 12.02
CA TYR A 13 21.44 3.02 10.85
C TYR A 13 20.96 2.60 9.43
N ASP A 14 20.37 3.59 8.75
CA ASP A 14 20.61 3.98 7.36
C ASP A 14 20.21 3.03 6.22
N GLN A 15 18.91 2.85 6.00
CA GLN A 15 18.42 2.51 4.67
C GLN A 15 17.55 3.64 4.13
N ILE A 16 18.05 4.33 3.10
CA ILE A 16 17.25 5.24 2.28
C ILE A 16 16.15 4.41 1.60
N ILE A 17 14.91 4.59 2.07
CA ILE A 17 13.74 3.92 1.51
C ILE A 17 13.26 4.73 0.31
N ASN A 18 13.48 4.20 -0.89
CA ASN A 18 12.93 4.76 -2.11
C ASN A 18 11.44 4.39 -2.22
N VAL A 19 10.59 5.39 -2.02
CA VAL A 19 9.13 5.33 -2.22
C VAL A 19 8.73 5.97 -3.54
N ASP A 20 7.49 5.74 -3.98
CA ASP A 20 6.96 6.40 -5.17
C ASP A 20 6.79 7.91 -4.99
N GLN A 21 6.93 8.67 -6.08
CA GLN A 21 6.92 10.13 -6.07
C GLN A 21 5.63 10.72 -5.48
N ARG A 22 4.51 10.00 -5.57
CA ARG A 22 3.25 10.41 -4.97
C ARG A 22 3.24 10.27 -3.44
N THR A 23 3.84 9.21 -2.93
CA THR A 23 4.07 9.01 -1.49
C THR A 23 4.97 10.09 -0.93
N LEU A 24 6.06 10.39 -1.64
CA LEU A 24 6.96 11.49 -1.32
C LEU A 24 6.20 12.82 -1.20
N TYR A 25 5.41 13.17 -2.22
CA TYR A 25 4.66 14.43 -2.24
C TYR A 25 3.63 14.57 -1.10
N LYS A 26 2.91 13.48 -0.76
CA LYS A 26 1.97 13.51 0.38
C LYS A 26 2.68 13.83 1.68
N ALA A 27 3.88 13.30 1.83
CA ALA A 27 4.64 13.40 3.04
C ALA A 27 5.36 14.74 3.19
N GLU A 28 5.86 15.31 2.10
CA GLU A 28 6.37 16.70 2.08
C GLU A 28 5.30 17.70 2.57
N ARG A 29 4.02 17.43 2.29
CA ARG A 29 2.89 18.25 2.76
C ARG A 29 2.46 17.99 4.20
N ASN A 30 2.87 16.88 4.78
CA ASN A 30 2.56 16.53 6.16
C ASN A 30 3.77 15.81 6.78
N PRO A 31 4.78 16.55 7.26
CA PRO A 31 6.02 15.99 7.79
C PRO A 31 5.82 15.09 9.03
N ASN A 32 4.66 15.18 9.68
CA ASN A 32 4.32 14.32 10.82
C ASN A 32 3.52 13.08 10.39
N ALA A 33 3.29 12.86 9.09
CA ALA A 33 2.59 11.69 8.60
C ALA A 33 3.46 10.44 8.77
N GLU A 34 2.95 9.49 9.53
CA GLU A 34 3.47 8.13 9.54
C GLU A 34 2.92 7.39 8.30
N VAL A 35 3.81 7.03 7.37
CA VAL A 35 3.43 6.32 6.14
C VAL A 35 3.78 4.85 6.29
N ILE A 36 2.82 3.98 6.00
CA ILE A 36 3.02 2.52 6.03
C ILE A 36 3.36 2.04 4.63
N VAL A 37 4.55 1.48 4.47
CA VAL A 37 5.06 0.99 3.19
C VAL A 37 5.43 -0.49 3.24
N TYR A 38 5.38 -1.13 2.08
CA TYR A 38 5.70 -2.53 1.87
C TYR A 38 6.71 -2.66 0.74
N ARG A 39 7.60 -3.65 0.84
CA ARG A 39 8.55 -3.95 -0.23
C ARG A 39 7.83 -4.68 -1.35
N CYS A 40 7.79 -4.07 -2.54
CA CYS A 40 7.21 -4.67 -3.72
C CYS A 40 7.95 -5.97 -4.09
N GLN A 41 7.20 -7.07 -4.19
CA GLN A 41 7.72 -8.38 -4.59
C GLN A 41 7.21 -8.81 -5.98
N TRP A 42 6.74 -7.86 -6.79
CA TRP A 42 6.45 -8.12 -8.19
C TRP A 42 7.74 -8.59 -8.87
N ASP A 43 7.67 -9.77 -9.48
CA ASP A 43 8.79 -10.42 -10.14
C ASP A 43 8.72 -10.18 -11.64
N ILE A 44 9.75 -9.50 -12.17
CA ILE A 44 9.94 -9.38 -13.61
C ILE A 44 11.14 -10.26 -13.97
N HIS A 45 10.90 -11.33 -14.73
CA HIS A 45 11.94 -12.23 -15.26
C HIS A 45 12.89 -12.81 -14.18
N GLY A 46 12.35 -13.24 -13.05
CA GLY A 46 13.10 -13.82 -11.93
C GLY A 46 13.76 -12.78 -11.03
N ARG A 47 13.41 -11.49 -11.16
CA ARG A 47 13.92 -10.41 -10.30
C ARG A 47 12.78 -9.65 -9.65
N ALA A 48 12.70 -9.76 -8.33
CA ALA A 48 11.81 -8.96 -7.51
C ALA A 48 12.15 -7.46 -7.57
N CYS A 49 11.11 -6.61 -7.64
CA CYS A 49 11.21 -5.15 -7.70
C CYS A 49 11.99 -4.49 -6.55
N ARG A 50 11.65 -4.85 -5.29
CA ARG A 50 12.24 -4.33 -4.04
C ARG A 50 12.02 -2.85 -3.72
N ARG A 51 11.33 -2.07 -4.56
CA ARG A 51 10.92 -0.69 -4.23
C ARG A 51 9.82 -0.68 -3.16
N TRP A 52 9.70 0.41 -2.42
CA TRP A 52 8.71 0.53 -1.34
C TRP A 52 7.43 1.21 -1.84
N ILE A 53 6.29 0.61 -1.54
CA ILE A 53 4.97 1.05 -1.98
C ILE A 53 4.04 1.22 -0.77
N GLU A 54 3.18 2.24 -0.78
CA GLU A 54 2.10 2.34 0.21
C GLU A 54 1.11 1.17 0.06
N GLY A 55 0.56 0.70 1.17
CA GLY A 55 -0.49 -0.32 1.20
C GLY A 55 -1.88 0.21 0.85
N ASP A 56 -2.01 0.93 -0.26
CA ASP A 56 -3.27 1.47 -0.78
C ASP A 56 -3.47 1.08 -2.25
N GLU A 57 -4.70 0.72 -2.63
CA GLU A 57 -5.02 0.24 -3.99
C GLU A 57 -4.59 1.23 -5.09
N ARG A 58 -4.70 2.55 -4.85
CA ARG A 58 -4.33 3.55 -5.85
C ARG A 58 -2.82 3.64 -6.01
N GLU A 59 -2.06 3.64 -4.92
CA GLU A 59 -0.60 3.69 -4.99
C GLU A 59 -0.03 2.42 -5.60
N ILE A 60 -0.57 1.25 -5.23
CA ILE A 60 -0.23 -0.02 -5.88
C ILE A 60 -0.49 0.06 -7.38
N LEU A 61 -1.66 0.51 -7.82
CA LEU A 61 -1.96 0.62 -9.26
C LEU A 61 -0.99 1.55 -9.99
N THR A 62 -0.68 2.71 -9.39
CA THR A 62 0.29 3.65 -9.95
C THR A 62 1.68 3.02 -10.05
N HIS A 63 2.12 2.31 -9.02
CA HIS A 63 3.39 1.60 -9.01
C HIS A 63 3.46 0.53 -10.12
N LEU A 64 2.44 -0.31 -10.20
CA LEU A 64 2.37 -1.39 -11.19
C LEU A 64 2.42 -0.87 -12.63
N ARG A 65 1.73 0.24 -12.92
CA ARG A 65 1.79 0.90 -14.23
C ARG A 65 3.16 1.46 -14.56
N ASN A 66 3.79 2.12 -13.59
CA ASN A 66 5.03 2.86 -13.82
C ASN A 66 6.27 1.97 -13.90
N TYR A 67 6.27 0.81 -13.23
CA TYR A 67 7.46 -0.03 -13.10
C TYR A 67 7.32 -1.45 -13.63
N HIS A 68 6.08 -1.93 -13.83
CA HIS A 68 5.81 -3.32 -14.18
C HIS A 68 4.96 -3.48 -15.44
N ASP A 69 4.76 -2.38 -16.19
CA ASP A 69 3.96 -2.32 -17.41
C ASP A 69 2.56 -2.95 -17.27
N VAL A 70 1.99 -2.86 -16.06
CA VAL A 70 0.63 -3.31 -15.77
C VAL A 70 -0.33 -2.26 -16.35
N GLN A 71 -0.61 -2.40 -17.63
CA GLN A 71 -1.51 -1.54 -18.40
C GLN A 71 -2.56 -2.38 -19.12
N GLY A 72 -3.64 -1.73 -19.59
CA GLY A 72 -4.74 -2.39 -20.28
C GLY A 72 -6.11 -1.87 -19.88
N GLN A 73 -7.14 -2.37 -20.54
CA GLN A 73 -8.53 -2.12 -20.18
C GLN A 73 -8.89 -2.88 -18.91
N THR A 74 -9.90 -2.42 -18.18
CA THR A 74 -10.31 -3.02 -16.90
C THR A 74 -10.72 -4.49 -17.01
N LYS A 75 -11.15 -4.94 -18.19
CA LYS A 75 -11.64 -6.29 -18.46
C LYS A 75 -10.53 -7.24 -18.91
N ASP A 76 -9.35 -6.73 -19.27
CA ASP A 76 -8.27 -7.54 -19.82
C ASP A 76 -7.78 -8.54 -18.76
N ALA A 77 -7.49 -9.76 -19.19
CA ALA A 77 -6.92 -10.79 -18.32
C ALA A 77 -5.42 -10.53 -18.12
N MET A 78 -4.96 -10.72 -16.89
CA MET A 78 -3.58 -10.52 -16.49
C MET A 78 -3.22 -11.50 -15.37
N LEU A 79 -2.01 -12.04 -15.44
CA LEU A 79 -1.44 -12.84 -14.35
C LEU A 79 -0.80 -11.92 -13.32
N CYS A 80 -1.11 -12.14 -12.05
CA CYS A 80 -0.29 -11.59 -10.97
C CYS A 80 1.12 -12.19 -11.04
N GLN A 81 2.16 -11.40 -10.77
CA GLN A 81 3.56 -11.86 -10.70
C GLN A 81 4.19 -11.61 -9.33
N TRP A 82 3.38 -11.44 -8.28
CA TRP A 82 3.89 -11.17 -6.94
C TRP A 82 4.49 -12.43 -6.32
N SER A 83 5.83 -12.47 -6.15
CA SER A 83 6.55 -13.56 -5.47
C SER A 83 6.14 -14.98 -5.90
N GLY A 84 5.97 -15.20 -7.20
CA GLY A 84 5.56 -16.50 -7.74
C GLY A 84 4.05 -16.79 -7.68
N CYS A 85 3.23 -15.80 -7.29
CA CYS A 85 1.80 -15.82 -7.59
C CYS A 85 1.61 -15.92 -9.12
N ALA A 86 0.53 -16.58 -9.54
CA ALA A 86 0.17 -16.78 -10.95
C ALA A 86 -1.37 -16.78 -11.14
N GLU A 87 -2.10 -16.10 -10.24
CA GLU A 87 -3.55 -16.00 -10.34
C GLU A 87 -3.93 -15.11 -11.54
N GLU A 88 -4.80 -15.62 -12.41
CA GLU A 88 -5.36 -14.86 -13.53
C GLU A 88 -6.54 -14.00 -13.07
N LEU A 89 -6.42 -12.70 -13.28
CA LEU A 89 -7.36 -11.70 -12.80
C LEU A 89 -7.66 -10.71 -13.91
N LYS A 90 -8.80 -10.02 -13.77
CA LYS A 90 -9.05 -8.81 -14.56
C LYS A 90 -8.06 -7.73 -14.14
N HIS A 91 -7.51 -6.97 -15.08
CA HIS A 91 -6.58 -5.87 -14.84
C HIS A 91 -7.11 -4.88 -13.78
N GLY A 92 -8.41 -4.56 -13.82
CA GLY A 92 -9.03 -3.69 -12.80
C GLY A 92 -9.07 -4.26 -11.38
N SER A 93 -8.84 -5.57 -11.20
CA SER A 93 -8.80 -6.26 -9.92
C SER A 93 -7.38 -6.47 -9.38
N ILE A 94 -6.34 -6.29 -10.21
CA ILE A 94 -4.95 -6.54 -9.82
C ILE A 94 -4.52 -5.76 -8.57
N PRO A 95 -4.79 -4.44 -8.42
CA PRO A 95 -4.35 -3.71 -7.23
C PRO A 95 -4.97 -4.27 -5.94
N ARG A 96 -6.26 -4.65 -6.01
CA ARG A 96 -6.96 -5.29 -4.90
C ARG A 96 -6.42 -6.68 -4.61
N HIS A 97 -6.06 -7.45 -5.63
CA HIS A 97 -5.42 -8.74 -5.43
C HIS A 97 -4.05 -8.56 -4.76
N VAL A 98 -3.24 -7.58 -5.16
CA VAL A 98 -1.93 -7.31 -4.53
C VAL A 98 -2.07 -6.93 -3.05
N MET A 99 -3.17 -6.29 -2.65
CA MET A 99 -3.47 -6.05 -1.23
C MET A 99 -3.50 -7.34 -0.39
N THR A 100 -3.83 -8.49 -0.98
CA THR A 100 -3.83 -9.78 -0.28
C THR A 100 -2.42 -10.28 0.07
N HIS A 101 -1.40 -9.84 -0.68
CA HIS A 101 0.00 -10.18 -0.41
C HIS A 101 0.60 -9.33 0.71
N VAL A 102 0.30 -8.03 0.71
CA VAL A 102 0.75 -7.12 1.79
C VAL A 102 -0.03 -7.32 3.09
N LYS A 103 -1.25 -7.87 3.04
CA LYS A 103 -2.11 -8.18 4.19
C LYS A 103 -2.41 -6.98 5.10
N ALA A 104 -2.34 -5.77 4.55
CA ALA A 104 -2.81 -4.57 5.22
C ALA A 104 -4.33 -4.65 5.41
N THR A 105 -4.81 -4.30 6.60
CA THR A 105 -6.25 -4.28 6.89
C THR A 105 -6.66 -2.94 7.48
N LEU A 106 -7.97 -2.70 7.56
CA LEU A 106 -8.56 -1.52 8.18
C LEU A 106 -9.29 -1.95 9.43
N ARG A 107 -9.23 -1.14 10.48
CA ARG A 107 -9.91 -1.41 11.75
C ARG A 107 -10.83 -0.26 12.11
N CYS A 108 -12.05 -0.62 12.54
CA CYS A 108 -12.96 0.35 13.15
C CYS A 108 -12.42 0.74 14.53
N SER A 109 -12.23 2.02 14.78
CA SER A 109 -11.77 2.51 16.09
C SER A 109 -12.76 2.22 17.23
N ASN A 110 -14.07 2.16 16.93
CA ASN A 110 -15.11 1.88 17.92
C ASN A 110 -15.19 0.37 18.26
N CYS A 111 -15.66 -0.46 17.32
CA CYS A 111 -15.91 -1.88 17.58
C CYS A 111 -14.68 -2.80 17.40
N ARG A 112 -13.53 -2.25 16.98
CA ARG A 112 -12.26 -2.97 16.72
C ARG A 112 -12.31 -4.05 15.63
N THR A 113 -13.44 -4.22 14.92
CA THR A 113 -13.56 -5.15 13.81
C THR A 113 -12.59 -4.79 12.68
N LYS A 114 -11.89 -5.81 12.16
CA LYS A 114 -10.97 -5.70 11.04
C LYS A 114 -11.69 -5.98 9.72
N PHE A 115 -11.33 -5.21 8.70
CA PHE A 115 -11.87 -5.30 7.36
C PHE A 115 -10.70 -5.37 6.37
N PRO A 116 -10.75 -6.26 5.37
CA PRO A 116 -9.68 -6.37 4.40
C PRO A 116 -9.66 -5.22 3.39
N ARG A 117 -10.74 -4.41 3.32
CA ARG A 117 -10.93 -3.41 2.27
C ARG A 117 -11.68 -2.18 2.76
N LYS A 118 -11.46 -1.06 2.05
CA LYS A 118 -12.08 0.24 2.31
C LYS A 118 -13.59 0.24 2.12
N ASP A 119 -14.11 -0.40 1.07
CA ASP A 119 -15.55 -0.47 0.80
C ASP A 119 -16.30 -1.18 1.94
N ARG A 120 -15.72 -2.25 2.48
CA ARG A 120 -16.31 -3.03 3.59
C ARG A 120 -16.42 -2.23 4.87
N ILE A 121 -15.35 -1.54 5.28
CA ILE A 121 -15.40 -0.70 6.50
C ILE A 121 -16.26 0.55 6.31
N GLN A 122 -16.32 1.11 5.10
CA GLN A 122 -17.23 2.22 4.81
C GLN A 122 -18.69 1.79 4.85
N ASN A 123 -19.00 0.60 4.33
CA ASN A 123 -20.34 0.02 4.49
C ASN A 123 -20.66 -0.21 5.97
N HIS A 124 -19.72 -0.78 6.73
CA HIS A 124 -19.87 -0.98 8.17
C HIS A 124 -20.21 0.33 8.92
N ARG A 125 -19.52 1.44 8.63
CA ARG A 125 -19.84 2.75 9.21
C ARG A 125 -21.23 3.25 8.83
N ARG A 126 -21.78 2.87 7.67
CA ARG A 126 -23.12 3.29 7.24
C ARG A 126 -24.23 2.45 7.86
N THR A 127 -23.95 1.19 8.18
CA THR A 127 -24.98 0.22 8.59
C THR A 127 -24.96 -0.12 10.07
N VAL A 128 -23.89 0.20 10.80
CA VAL A 128 -23.77 -0.03 12.24
C VAL A 128 -23.79 1.30 12.96
N GLU A 129 -24.91 1.59 13.63
CA GLU A 129 -25.23 2.87 14.26
C GLU A 129 -24.09 3.38 15.16
N GLU A 130 -23.61 2.54 16.08
CA GLU A 130 -22.52 2.83 17.01
C GLU A 130 -21.20 3.18 16.30
N CYS A 131 -21.02 2.78 15.04
CA CYS A 131 -19.78 2.95 14.30
C CYS A 131 -19.86 4.07 13.24
N THR A 132 -20.95 4.82 13.16
CA THR A 132 -21.17 5.87 12.15
C THR A 132 -20.03 6.89 12.10
N ASN A 133 -19.65 7.38 13.28
CA ASN A 133 -18.60 8.39 13.45
C ASN A 133 -17.23 7.77 13.80
N ALA A 134 -17.09 6.45 13.71
CA ALA A 134 -15.82 5.81 14.02
C ALA A 134 -14.74 6.22 13.00
N ASN A 135 -13.56 6.54 13.52
CA ASN A 135 -12.34 6.65 12.72
C ASN A 135 -11.93 5.29 12.16
N ILE A 136 -11.29 5.31 10.99
CA ILE A 136 -10.72 4.14 10.32
C ILE A 136 -9.22 4.14 10.57
N GLU A 137 -8.75 3.11 11.25
CA GLU A 137 -7.32 2.91 11.52
C GLU A 137 -6.75 1.93 10.49
N THR A 138 -5.59 2.23 9.92
CA THR A 138 -4.85 1.24 9.11
C THR A 138 -4.11 0.30 10.05
N VAL A 139 -4.30 -1.00 9.88
CA VAL A 139 -3.56 -2.04 10.58
C VAL A 139 -2.51 -2.59 9.59
N PRO A 140 -1.21 -2.31 9.82
CA PRO A 140 -0.16 -2.81 8.96
C PRO A 140 -0.17 -4.34 8.87
N GLY A 141 0.10 -4.86 7.68
CA GLY A 141 0.35 -6.29 7.49
C GLY A 141 1.78 -6.68 7.87
N PRO A 142 2.14 -7.96 7.71
CA PRO A 142 3.52 -8.42 7.90
C PRO A 142 4.48 -7.66 6.97
N GLU A 143 5.73 -7.51 7.40
CA GLU A 143 6.80 -6.82 6.66
C GLU A 143 6.58 -5.32 6.38
N ALA A 144 5.49 -4.75 6.89
CA ALA A 144 5.26 -3.31 6.85
C ALA A 144 6.41 -2.57 7.52
N ARG A 145 6.84 -1.47 6.90
CA ARG A 145 7.69 -0.46 7.56
C ARG A 145 6.89 0.82 7.74
N LEU A 146 7.02 1.39 8.92
CA LEU A 146 6.57 2.74 9.20
C LEU A 146 7.71 3.69 8.81
N ILE A 147 7.45 4.63 7.92
CA ILE A 147 8.39 5.71 7.63
C ILE A 147 7.83 7.01 8.19
N ARG A 148 8.64 7.69 9.00
CA ARG A 148 8.40 9.08 9.40
C ARG A 148 9.14 9.96 8.44
N ILE A 149 8.42 10.86 7.79
CA ILE A 149 9.01 11.73 6.79
C ILE A 149 9.32 13.05 7.49
N GLY A 150 10.45 13.06 8.21
CA GLY A 150 10.88 14.23 8.98
C GLY A 150 10.99 15.50 8.12
N PRO A 151 10.97 16.68 8.77
CA PRO A 151 11.14 17.98 8.10
C PRO A 151 12.48 18.11 7.36
#